data_AF-A0A1T2XN06-F1
#
_entry.id   AF-A0A1T2XN06-F1
#
_cell.length_a   1.000
_cell.length_b   1.000
_cell.length_c   1.000
_cell.angle_alpha   90.00
_cell.angle_beta   90.00
_cell.angle_gamma   90.00
#
_symmetry.space_group_name_H-M   'P 1'
#
loop_
_entity.id
_entity.type
_entity.pdbx_description
1 polymer ?
#
loop_
_entity_poly.entity_id
_entity_poly.type
_entity_poly.pdbx_seq_one_letter_code
_entity_poly.pdbx_strand_id
1 'polypeptide(L)'
;MANEAMSMRRLRQWRREQGLCAQCGNHQSEKYLCVRCEERRMMNRWTIEQQREERGECTKCGKPLNGNVSCPDCYSKYPLRKLKTWRVMNKRLYESLDQAKISIPELADALGFQARTVERWIFEGSTPNRANAQKVAQFFEKPANYFFKEYADHGNEN
;
A
#
# COMPACT_ATOMS: atom_id res chain seq x y z
N MET A 1 28.56 -31.03 9.20
CA MET A 1 27.69 -30.35 8.22
C MET A 1 27.44 -28.95 8.73
N ALA A 2 27.83 -27.93 7.97
CA ALA A 2 27.89 -26.54 8.44
C ALA A 2 26.48 -26.00 8.74
N ASN A 3 26.36 -25.39 9.92
CA ASN A 3 25.17 -24.77 10.47
C ASN A 3 24.96 -23.40 9.79
N GLU A 4 24.40 -23.39 8.58
CA GLU A 4 24.02 -22.13 7.92
C GLU A 4 22.87 -21.48 8.69
N ALA A 5 23.19 -20.46 9.49
CA ALA A 5 22.20 -19.64 10.16
C ALA A 5 21.27 -19.00 9.11
N MET A 6 20.03 -19.49 9.02
CA MET A 6 19.01 -18.90 8.16
C MET A 6 18.90 -17.39 8.41
N SER A 7 18.90 -16.59 7.34
CA SER A 7 18.68 -15.14 7.48
C SER A 7 17.36 -14.85 8.20
N MET A 8 17.30 -13.77 8.98
CA MET A 8 16.10 -13.40 9.75
C MET A 8 14.84 -13.28 8.88
N ARG A 9 14.99 -12.91 7.60
CA ARG A 9 13.89 -12.88 6.63
C ARG A 9 13.39 -14.28 6.32
N ARG A 10 14.29 -15.23 6.01
CA ARG A 10 13.95 -16.64 5.77
C ARG A 10 13.34 -17.30 7.01
N LEU A 11 13.93 -17.05 8.19
CA LEU A 11 13.40 -17.56 9.45
C LEU A 11 11.96 -17.09 9.73
N ARG A 12 11.66 -15.81 9.47
CA ARG A 12 10.29 -15.27 9.63
C ARG A 12 9.31 -15.88 8.64
N GLN A 13 9.74 -16.12 7.41
CA GLN A 13 8.91 -16.74 6.39
C GLN A 13 8.61 -18.20 6.74
N TRP A 14 9.64 -18.97 7.08
CA TRP A 14 9.50 -20.35 7.54
C TRP A 14 8.54 -20.45 8.74
N ARG A 15 8.68 -19.59 9.74
CA ARG A 15 7.74 -19.54 10.89
C ARG A 15 6.30 -19.35 10.44
N ARG A 16 6.04 -18.47 9.47
CA ARG A 16 4.68 -18.25 8.97
C ARG A 16 4.11 -19.45 8.23
N GLU A 17 4.93 -20.13 7.44
CA GLU A 17 4.54 -21.37 6.75
C GLU A 17 4.18 -22.48 7.75
N GLN A 18 4.85 -22.50 8.91
CA GLN A 18 4.53 -23.40 10.03
C GLN A 18 3.38 -22.91 10.93
N GLY A 19 2.70 -21.81 10.58
CA GLY A 19 1.64 -21.23 11.41
C GLY A 19 2.13 -20.63 12.74
N LEU A 20 3.41 -20.28 12.83
CA LEU A 20 4.06 -19.72 14.00
C LEU A 20 4.26 -18.20 13.87
N CYS A 21 4.29 -17.53 15.02
CA CYS A 21 4.58 -16.11 15.10
C CYS A 21 5.94 -15.76 14.44
N ALA A 22 5.95 -14.85 13.47
CA ALA A 22 7.17 -14.46 12.77
C ALA A 22 8.23 -13.87 13.72
N GLN A 23 7.81 -13.17 14.78
CA GLN A 23 8.72 -12.53 15.73
C GLN A 23 9.36 -13.53 16.71
N CYS A 24 8.55 -14.24 17.49
CA CYS A 24 9.07 -15.11 18.56
C CYS A 24 9.27 -16.56 18.13
N GLY A 25 8.51 -17.06 17.14
CA GLY A 25 8.54 -18.47 16.72
C GLY A 25 7.93 -19.46 17.72
N ASN A 26 7.49 -19.01 18.90
CA ASN A 26 7.11 -19.90 20.00
C ASN A 26 5.61 -20.13 20.14
N HIS A 27 4.78 -19.33 19.45
CA HIS A 27 3.33 -19.41 19.58
C HIS A 27 2.71 -19.57 18.19
N GLN A 28 1.61 -20.31 18.12
CA GLN A 28 0.78 -20.34 16.93
C GLN A 28 0.19 -18.96 16.64
N SER A 29 0.02 -18.68 15.36
CA SER A 29 -0.46 -17.41 14.87
C SER A 29 -1.05 -17.61 13.49
N GLU A 30 -2.37 -17.40 13.36
CA GLU A 30 -3.04 -17.32 12.06
C GLU A 30 -2.63 -16.06 11.26
N LYS A 31 -2.01 -15.09 11.95
CA LYS A 31 -1.52 -13.82 11.39
C LYS A 31 0.02 -13.76 11.38
N TYR A 32 0.57 -12.57 11.15
CA TYR A 32 2.03 -12.34 11.17
C TYR A 32 2.64 -12.44 12.58
N LEU A 33 1.92 -12.01 13.62
CA LEU A 33 2.36 -12.04 15.02
C LEU A 33 1.33 -12.76 15.89
N CYS A 34 1.79 -13.45 16.93
CA CYS A 34 0.89 -13.85 18.01
C CYS A 34 0.44 -12.62 18.81
N VAL A 35 -0.69 -12.76 19.50
CA VAL A 35 -1.32 -11.70 20.32
C VAL A 35 -0.30 -11.01 21.22
N ARG A 36 0.49 -11.79 21.97
CA ARG A 36 1.52 -11.25 22.88
C ARG A 36 2.59 -10.41 22.17
N CYS A 37 3.05 -10.84 20.99
CA CYS A 37 4.06 -10.08 20.22
C CYS A 37 3.45 -8.84 19.56
N GLU A 38 2.18 -8.90 19.18
CA GLU A 38 1.43 -7.76 18.66
C GLU A 38 1.22 -6.69 19.73
N GLU A 39 0.73 -7.07 20.91
CA GLU A 39 0.55 -6.19 22.07
C GLU A 39 1.87 -5.53 22.48
N ARG A 40 2.96 -6.31 22.60
CA ARG A 40 4.29 -5.77 22.90
C ARG A 40 4.73 -4.76 21.87
N ARG A 41 4.53 -5.03 20.58
CA ARG A 41 4.92 -4.12 19.50
C ARG A 41 4.07 -2.85 19.52
N MET A 42 2.80 -2.96 19.88
CA MET A 42 1.90 -1.82 20.06
C MET A 42 2.34 -0.94 21.24
N MET A 43 2.60 -1.53 22.41
CA MET A 43 3.11 -0.81 23.58
C MET A 43 4.44 -0.12 23.31
N ASN A 44 5.38 -0.81 22.65
CA ASN A 44 6.66 -0.23 22.27
C ASN A 44 6.48 0.96 21.30
N ARG A 45 5.57 0.84 20.33
CA ARG A 45 5.25 1.95 19.43
C ARG A 45 4.71 3.14 20.21
N TRP A 46 3.72 2.92 21.08
CA TRP A 46 3.13 3.97 21.89
C TRP A 46 4.17 4.67 22.76
N THR A 47 5.05 3.89 23.41
CA THR A 47 6.15 4.42 24.23
C THR A 47 7.10 5.29 23.41
N ILE A 48 7.51 4.83 22.22
CA ILE A 48 8.39 5.59 21.33
C ILE A 48 7.71 6.88 20.85
N GLU A 49 6.41 6.83 20.53
CA GLU A 49 5.65 8.01 20.10
C GLU A 49 5.58 9.05 21.22
N GLN A 50 5.27 8.64 22.46
CA GLN A 50 5.26 9.52 23.63
C GLN A 50 6.62 10.18 23.89
N GLN A 51 7.69 9.38 23.94
CA GLN A 51 9.03 9.93 24.17
C GLN A 51 9.50 10.90 23.09
N ARG A 52 9.02 10.72 21.84
CA ARG A 52 9.33 11.63 20.74
C ARG A 52 8.55 12.92 20.88
N GLU A 53 7.28 12.84 21.24
CA GLU A 53 6.44 14.01 21.51
C GLU A 53 7.03 14.87 22.64
N GLU A 54 7.45 14.25 23.75
CA GLU A 54 8.14 14.93 24.86
C GLU A 54 9.44 15.63 24.42
N ARG A 55 10.16 15.04 23.47
CA ARG A 55 11.40 15.59 22.90
C ARG A 55 11.18 16.60 21.78
N GLY A 56 9.93 16.89 21.40
CA GLY A 56 9.63 17.74 20.24
C GLY A 56 10.07 17.11 18.91
N GLU A 57 10.10 15.78 18.82
CA GLU A 57 10.47 15.00 17.65
C GLU A 57 9.22 14.39 16.97
N CYS A 58 9.32 14.15 15.67
CA CYS A 58 8.27 13.52 14.87
C CYS A 58 7.94 12.14 15.43
N THR A 59 6.73 11.97 15.94
CA THR A 59 6.24 10.67 16.46
C THR A 59 6.47 9.51 15.48
N LYS A 60 6.48 9.77 14.17
CA LYS A 60 6.69 8.75 13.12
C LYS A 60 8.15 8.49 12.77
N CYS A 61 8.95 9.52 12.48
CA CYS A 61 10.33 9.34 11.99
C CYS A 61 11.44 9.77 12.96
N GLY A 62 11.12 10.45 14.07
CA GLY A 62 12.10 10.95 15.05
C GLY A 62 12.85 12.22 14.63
N LYS A 63 12.51 12.85 13.49
CA LYS A 63 13.10 14.15 13.10
C LYS A 63 12.60 15.27 14.03
N PRO A 64 13.43 16.27 14.39
CA PRO A 64 12.97 17.45 15.15
C PRO A 64 11.79 18.16 14.49
N LEU A 65 10.86 18.69 15.29
CA LEU A 65 9.65 19.36 14.81
C LEU A 65 9.67 20.86 15.12
N ASN A 66 9.01 21.62 14.25
CA ASN A 66 8.66 23.03 14.48
C ASN A 66 7.23 23.14 15.04
N GLY A 67 6.94 22.48 16.18
CA GLY A 67 5.67 22.63 16.91
C GLY A 67 4.46 21.81 16.42
N ASN A 68 4.65 20.85 15.51
CA ASN A 68 3.60 19.87 15.14
C ASN A 68 3.81 18.53 15.87
N VAL A 69 2.90 17.56 15.75
CA VAL A 69 3.07 16.17 16.28
C VAL A 69 3.72 15.23 15.24
N SER A 70 3.74 15.64 13.97
CA SER A 70 4.42 14.93 12.88
C SER A 70 5.05 15.91 11.88
N CYS A 71 6.19 15.55 11.28
CA CYS A 71 6.87 16.44 10.34
C CYS A 71 6.12 16.50 9.01
N PRO A 72 6.29 17.55 8.18
CA PRO A 72 5.60 17.66 6.89
C PRO A 72 5.75 16.44 5.98
N ASP A 73 6.92 15.79 5.96
CA ASP A 73 7.14 14.53 5.21
C ASP A 73 6.27 13.40 5.74
N CYS A 74 6.19 13.24 7.06
CA CYS A 74 5.40 12.18 7.68
C CYS A 74 3.91 12.52 7.61
N TYR A 75 3.54 13.78 7.77
CA TYR A 75 2.17 14.25 7.66
C TYR A 75 1.63 14.10 6.24
N SER A 76 2.41 14.45 5.21
CA SER A 76 2.08 14.23 3.80
C SER A 76 2.12 12.76 3.38
N LYS A 77 2.95 11.93 4.03
CA LYS A 77 2.87 10.46 3.94
C LYS A 77 1.70 9.87 4.71
N TYR A 78 1.17 10.57 5.72
CA TYR A 78 0.11 10.08 6.61
C TYR A 78 -1.13 11.00 6.70
N PRO A 79 -1.78 11.35 5.58
CA PRO A 79 -3.22 11.49 5.52
C PRO A 79 -3.77 10.30 4.71
N LEU A 80 -3.30 9.08 4.98
CA LEU A 80 -3.73 7.91 4.21
C LEU A 80 -5.03 7.37 4.81
N ARG A 81 -6.16 7.79 4.23
CA ARG A 81 -7.34 6.91 4.20
C ARG A 81 -6.83 5.58 3.65
N LYS A 82 -6.80 4.53 4.49
CA LYS A 82 -6.38 3.19 4.06
C LYS A 82 -7.21 2.76 2.85
N LEU A 83 -6.67 1.90 1.97
CA LEU A 83 -7.52 1.25 0.98
C LEU A 83 -8.64 0.53 1.74
N LYS A 84 -9.89 0.69 1.30
CA LYS A 84 -11.02 -0.04 1.90
C LYS A 84 -10.84 -1.55 1.74
N THR A 85 -10.18 -1.97 0.67
CA THR A 85 -9.86 -3.37 0.37
C THR A 85 -8.63 -3.45 -0.53
N TRP A 86 -7.93 -4.58 -0.48
CA TRP A 86 -6.82 -4.92 -1.40
C TRP A 86 -7.26 -5.91 -2.49
N ARG A 87 -8.56 -6.21 -2.58
CA ARG A 87 -9.13 -7.02 -3.67
C ARG A 87 -9.03 -6.24 -4.98
N VAL A 88 -8.51 -6.85 -6.04
CA VAL A 88 -8.51 -6.25 -7.38
C VAL A 88 -9.95 -6.15 -7.89
N MET A 89 -10.47 -4.93 -7.98
CA MET A 89 -11.80 -4.60 -8.48
C MET A 89 -11.76 -4.31 -9.98
N ASN A 90 -10.74 -3.59 -10.45
CA ASN A 90 -10.48 -3.35 -11.87
C ASN A 90 -9.39 -4.28 -12.39
N LYS A 91 -9.80 -5.49 -12.78
CA LYS A 91 -8.90 -6.52 -13.28
C LYS A 91 -8.17 -6.11 -14.56
N ARG A 92 -8.86 -5.44 -15.50
CA ARG A 92 -8.30 -5.08 -16.81
C ARG A 92 -7.13 -4.09 -16.68
N LEU A 93 -7.28 -3.10 -15.80
CA LEU A 93 -6.19 -2.16 -15.52
C LEU A 93 -5.02 -2.86 -14.81
N TYR A 94 -5.31 -3.76 -13.87
CA TYR A 94 -4.29 -4.53 -13.17
C TYR A 94 -3.51 -5.48 -14.09
N GLU A 95 -4.21 -6.20 -14.97
CA GLU A 95 -3.60 -7.08 -15.98
C GLU A 95 -2.76 -6.31 -16.99
N SER A 96 -3.17 -5.09 -17.36
CA SER A 96 -2.40 -4.25 -18.28
C SER A 96 -1.10 -3.73 -17.65
N LEU A 97 -1.10 -3.45 -16.33
CA LEU A 97 0.13 -3.16 -15.58
C LEU A 97 1.10 -4.35 -15.59
N ASP A 98 0.58 -5.56 -15.33
CA ASP A 98 1.37 -6.80 -15.31
C ASP A 98 1.98 -7.11 -16.69
N GLN A 99 1.18 -6.97 -17.76
CA GLN A 99 1.64 -7.13 -19.14
C GLN A 99 2.71 -6.11 -19.53
N ALA A 100 2.55 -4.86 -19.10
CA ALA A 100 3.53 -3.81 -19.32
C ALA A 100 4.76 -3.90 -18.38
N LYS A 101 4.75 -4.80 -17.39
CA LYS A 101 5.78 -4.95 -16.36
C LYS A 101 6.12 -3.66 -15.61
N ILE A 102 5.10 -2.83 -15.37
CA ILE A 102 5.22 -1.59 -14.60
C ILE A 102 4.43 -1.68 -13.30
N SER A 103 4.93 -1.01 -12.27
CA SER A 103 4.28 -0.90 -10.98
C SER A 103 3.24 0.23 -10.95
N ILE A 104 2.35 0.20 -9.95
CA ILE A 104 1.34 1.24 -9.74
C ILE A 104 1.98 2.63 -9.56
N PRO A 105 3.06 2.81 -8.75
CA PRO A 105 3.75 4.09 -8.66
C PRO A 105 4.31 4.56 -10.00
N GLU A 106 4.93 3.67 -10.79
CA GLU A 106 5.49 4.04 -12.10
C GLU A 106 4.41 4.51 -13.08
N LEU A 107 3.25 3.85 -13.13
CA LEU A 107 2.11 4.33 -13.92
C LEU A 107 1.62 5.69 -13.43
N ALA A 108 1.55 5.88 -12.11
CA ALA A 108 1.09 7.13 -11.54
C ALA A 108 2.03 8.29 -11.90
N ASP A 109 3.34 8.07 -11.77
CA ASP A 109 4.37 9.05 -12.15
C ASP A 109 4.30 9.37 -13.64
N ALA A 110 4.16 8.35 -14.50
CA ALA A 110 4.06 8.53 -15.95
C ALA A 110 2.85 9.39 -16.38
N LEU A 111 1.76 9.35 -15.62
CA LEU A 111 0.51 10.08 -15.94
C LEU A 111 0.32 11.38 -15.14
N GLY A 112 1.25 11.70 -14.24
CA GLY A 112 1.16 12.85 -13.34
C GLY A 112 0.08 12.70 -12.28
N PHE A 113 -0.15 11.48 -11.79
CA PHE A 113 -1.10 11.17 -10.73
C PHE A 113 -0.38 10.77 -9.43
N GLN A 114 -1.11 10.86 -8.32
CA GLN A 114 -0.67 10.21 -7.08
C GLN A 114 -0.90 8.70 -7.18
N ALA A 115 0.05 7.88 -6.73
CA ALA A 115 -0.09 6.42 -6.70
C ALA A 115 -1.41 5.96 -6.07
N ARG A 116 -1.83 6.63 -4.99
CA ARG A 116 -3.11 6.37 -4.32
C ARG A 116 -4.33 6.48 -5.25
N THR A 117 -4.32 7.44 -6.17
CA THR A 117 -5.42 7.62 -7.12
C THR A 117 -5.56 6.39 -8.01
N VAL A 118 -4.44 5.88 -8.51
CA VAL A 118 -4.39 4.66 -9.34
C VAL A 118 -4.75 3.42 -8.52
N GLU A 119 -4.26 3.31 -7.27
CA GLU A 119 -4.65 2.23 -6.35
C GLU A 119 -6.17 2.18 -6.13
N ARG A 120 -6.85 3.32 -6.00
CA ARG A 120 -8.32 3.34 -5.84
C ARG A 120 -9.06 2.88 -7.10
N TRP A 121 -8.52 3.15 -8.28
CA TRP A 121 -9.07 2.65 -9.53
C TRP A 121 -8.95 1.13 -9.61
N ILE A 122 -7.84 0.57 -9.14
CA ILE A 122 -7.55 -0.86 -9.18
C ILE A 122 -8.28 -1.62 -8.08
N PHE A 123 -8.13 -1.20 -6.81
CA PHE A 123 -8.55 -1.97 -5.65
C PHE A 123 -9.89 -1.53 -5.06
N GLU A 124 -10.32 -0.28 -5.26
CA GLU A 124 -11.62 0.20 -4.76
C GLU A 124 -12.69 0.30 -5.84
N GLY A 125 -12.32 0.08 -7.11
CA GLY A 125 -13.23 0.21 -8.25
C GLY A 125 -13.71 1.64 -8.49
N SER A 126 -12.96 2.63 -8.02
CA SER A 126 -13.29 4.04 -8.27
C SER A 126 -13.10 4.37 -9.74
N THR A 127 -14.03 5.10 -10.33
CA THR A 127 -13.94 5.55 -11.72
C THR A 127 -13.19 6.90 -11.78
N PRO A 128 -12.14 7.06 -12.62
CA PRO A 128 -11.55 8.37 -12.91
C PRO A 128 -12.57 9.28 -13.61
N ASN A 129 -12.28 10.58 -13.71
CA ASN A 129 -12.98 11.48 -14.65
C ASN A 129 -12.55 11.21 -16.11
N ARG A 130 -13.29 11.74 -17.08
CA ARG A 130 -13.10 11.41 -18.52
C ARG A 130 -11.70 11.75 -19.02
N ALA A 131 -11.15 12.90 -18.62
CA ALA A 131 -9.80 13.32 -19.00
C ALA A 131 -8.72 12.37 -18.46
N ASN A 132 -8.85 11.95 -17.19
CA ASN A 132 -7.90 11.02 -16.59
C ASN A 132 -8.04 9.60 -17.16
N ALA A 133 -9.27 9.16 -17.47
CA ALA A 133 -9.53 7.89 -18.15
C ALA A 133 -8.87 7.87 -19.54
N GLN A 134 -8.92 8.98 -20.27
CA GLN A 134 -8.26 9.13 -21.57
C GLN A 134 -6.73 9.05 -21.47
N LYS A 135 -6.12 9.60 -20.41
CA LYS A 135 -4.66 9.46 -20.19
C LYS A 135 -4.25 7.99 -20.04
N VAL A 136 -5.01 7.21 -19.26
CA VAL A 136 -4.78 5.76 -19.10
C VAL A 136 -5.00 5.03 -20.42
N ALA A 137 -6.06 5.40 -21.15
CA ALA A 137 -6.38 4.84 -22.47
C ALA A 137 -5.24 5.04 -23.47
N GLN A 138 -4.71 6.26 -23.55
CA GLN A 138 -3.58 6.62 -24.41
C GLN A 138 -2.31 5.85 -24.03
N PHE A 139 -2.00 5.76 -22.74
CA PHE A 139 -0.78 5.09 -22.25
C PHE A 139 -0.73 3.60 -22.60
N PHE A 140 -1.87 2.91 -22.56
CA PHE A 140 -1.95 1.47 -22.87
C PHE A 140 -2.47 1.18 -24.28
N GLU A 141 -2.70 2.20 -25.10
CA GLU A 141 -3.25 2.08 -26.46
C GLU A 141 -4.55 1.26 -26.50
N LYS A 142 -5.44 1.47 -25.51
CA LYS A 142 -6.75 0.82 -25.41
C LYS A 142 -7.84 1.86 -25.13
N PRO A 143 -9.07 1.68 -25.61
CA PRO A 143 -10.12 2.66 -25.37
C PRO A 143 -10.47 2.78 -23.88
N ALA A 144 -10.93 3.95 -23.43
CA ALA A 144 -11.21 4.20 -22.01
C ALA A 144 -12.26 3.22 -21.43
N ASN A 145 -13.22 2.80 -22.25
CA ASN A 145 -14.24 1.81 -21.91
C ASN A 145 -13.68 0.40 -21.67
N TYR A 146 -12.46 0.12 -22.14
CA TYR A 146 -11.76 -1.12 -21.82
C TYR A 146 -11.45 -1.14 -20.33
N PHE A 147 -10.91 -0.07 -19.78
CA PHE A 147 -10.53 0.01 -18.36
C PHE A 147 -11.67 0.38 -17.43
N PHE A 148 -12.58 1.23 -17.89
CA PHE A 148 -13.61 1.87 -17.07
C PHE A 148 -14.94 1.81 -17.81
N LYS A 149 -15.81 0.86 -17.42
CA LYS A 149 -17.05 0.51 -18.14
C LYS A 149 -18.02 1.69 -18.28
N GLU A 150 -17.91 2.67 -17.40
CA GLU A 150 -18.70 3.90 -17.35
C GLU A 150 -18.48 4.81 -18.56
N TYR A 151 -17.44 4.57 -19.35
CA TYR A 151 -17.18 5.26 -20.62
C TYR A 151 -17.57 4.44 -21.85
N ALA A 152 -18.35 3.37 -21.70
CA ALA A 152 -18.95 2.73 -22.86
C ALA A 152 -19.77 3.78 -23.61
N ASP A 153 -19.43 4.03 -24.87
CA ASP A 153 -20.21 4.91 -25.72
C ASP A 153 -21.63 4.35 -25.78
N HIS A 154 -22.58 5.07 -25.19
CA HIS A 154 -23.96 4.95 -25.61
C HIS A 154 -23.97 5.43 -27.06
N GLY A 155 -23.95 4.48 -27.99
CA GLY A 155 -24.16 4.76 -29.40
C GLY A 155 -25.41 5.61 -29.51
N ASN A 156 -25.24 6.87 -29.90
CA ASN A 156 -26.31 7.64 -30.49
C ASN A 156 -26.61 6.94 -31.82
N GLU A 157 -27.59 6.05 -31.82
CA GLU A 157 -28.36 5.79 -33.03
C GLU A 157 -29.22 7.03 -33.28
N ASN A 158 -28.76 7.85 -34.24
CA ASN A 158 -29.59 8.67 -35.12
C ASN A 158 -28.77 9.04 -36.35
#